data_AF-A0A559MB61-F1
#
_entry.id   AF-A0A559MB61-F1
#
_cell.length_a   1.000
_cell.length_b   1.000
_cell.length_c   1.000
_cell.angle_alpha   90.00
_cell.angle_beta   90.00
_cell.angle_gamma   90.00
#
_symmetry.space_group_name_H-M   'P 1'
#
loop_
_entity.id
_entity.type
_entity.pdbx_description
1 polymer ?
#
loop_
_entity_poly.entity_id
_entity_poly.type
_entity_poly.pdbx_seq_one_letter_code
_entity_poly.pdbx_strand_id
1 'polypeptide(L)'
;MESLVELLSLIIEDHRREGQGVVLIGHSMGCSLSAMLATKRTSFSNLLAEHVVGLVAVCPRAEAPSPDEVSLFRKLLWIPSPIFNLWRNYDKRGGKDSASVARFVGVDADDETKALQYRFNYQSKTPVWRRMASGTLPTYENGVAKGGFPGGDVWAGLEVPVFLVAGEADNITKPGEIQKIALFLGKSHPIQIEMDEASEPVVDAAAPVDISTKAHSPRLSKTKESIRPEYFLETNPDTVEEMYEDPSTPNDGLSAVPPQPSKPKKVLKTTILPSPASHALLYTPATWQAVKPVSEPIDGIFRAMKTLREVDETHSPEVFVKEWGSQITDIVDISHESPVYDPRGLEKGGIRYHKFPTVSKIPPTESEVASFIALIDHIREEQTKPGYIAVHCHYGFNRTGFFI
;
A
#
# COMPACT_ATOMS: atom_id res chain seq x y z
N MET A 1 -11.87 1.87 -16.21
CA MET A 1 -12.07 1.48 -14.79
C MET A 1 -13.02 0.31 -14.65
N GLU A 2 -14.15 0.27 -15.35
CA GLU A 2 -15.13 -0.83 -15.26
C GLU A 2 -14.52 -2.23 -15.45
N SER A 3 -13.69 -2.45 -16.49
CA SER A 3 -13.02 -3.74 -16.68
C SER A 3 -12.10 -4.14 -15.52
N LEU A 4 -11.50 -3.18 -14.82
CA LEU A 4 -10.69 -3.46 -13.62
C LEU A 4 -11.60 -3.81 -12.43
N VAL A 5 -12.77 -3.17 -12.31
CA VAL A 5 -13.76 -3.51 -11.29
C VAL A 5 -14.33 -4.92 -11.54
N GLU A 6 -14.63 -5.26 -12.79
CA GLU A 6 -15.06 -6.61 -13.18
C GLU A 6 -13.99 -7.66 -12.82
N LEU A 7 -12.73 -7.42 -13.20
CA LEU A 7 -11.62 -8.31 -12.84
C LEU A 7 -11.48 -8.48 -11.32
N LEU A 8 -11.53 -7.38 -10.57
CA LEU A 8 -11.46 -7.44 -9.09
C LEU A 8 -12.65 -8.20 -8.51
N SER A 9 -13.85 -8.02 -9.06
CA SER A 9 -15.04 -8.76 -8.63
C SER A 9 -14.85 -10.26 -8.84
N LEU A 10 -14.31 -10.66 -9.99
CA LEU A 10 -14.06 -12.08 -10.30
C LEU A 10 -13.03 -12.68 -9.34
N ILE A 11 -11.89 -12.00 -9.14
CA ILE A 11 -10.82 -12.47 -8.24
C ILE A 11 -11.34 -12.62 -6.81
N ILE A 12 -12.10 -11.63 -6.32
CA ILE A 12 -12.63 -11.67 -4.96
C ILE A 12 -13.64 -12.82 -4.81
N GLU A 13 -14.56 -13.02 -5.75
CA GLU A 13 -15.52 -14.12 -5.68
C GLU A 13 -14.85 -15.50 -5.71
N ASP A 14 -13.78 -15.66 -6.50
CA ASP A 14 -13.04 -16.92 -6.60
C ASP A 14 -12.38 -17.31 -5.25
N HIS A 15 -11.94 -16.31 -4.48
CA HIS A 15 -11.30 -16.52 -3.18
C HIS A 15 -12.29 -16.50 -1.99
N ARG A 16 -13.52 -16.03 -2.20
CA ARG A 16 -14.51 -15.86 -1.14
C ARG A 16 -15.16 -17.19 -0.80
N ARG A 17 -15.19 -17.56 0.48
CA ARG A 17 -15.92 -18.75 0.95
C ARG A 17 -17.42 -18.51 0.97
N GLU A 18 -18.21 -19.58 0.92
CA GLU A 18 -19.66 -19.48 1.04
C GLU A 18 -20.06 -18.76 2.34
N GLY A 19 -20.98 -17.79 2.26
CA GLY A 19 -21.44 -17.00 3.40
C GLY A 19 -20.43 -15.97 3.94
N GLN A 20 -19.21 -15.89 3.41
CA GLN A 20 -18.22 -14.90 3.83
C GLN A 20 -18.60 -13.50 3.31
N GLY A 21 -18.70 -12.54 4.23
CA GLY A 21 -18.85 -11.12 3.90
C GLY A 21 -17.52 -10.45 3.56
N VAL A 22 -17.58 -9.36 2.80
CA VAL A 22 -16.40 -8.64 2.28
C VAL A 22 -16.38 -7.22 2.81
N VAL A 23 -15.25 -6.82 3.42
CA VAL A 23 -14.96 -5.42 3.75
C VAL A 23 -13.96 -4.89 2.75
N LEU A 24 -14.32 -3.82 2.05
CA LEU A 24 -13.44 -3.18 1.07
C LEU A 24 -12.68 -2.03 1.72
N ILE A 25 -11.36 -2.00 1.55
CA ILE A 25 -10.50 -0.91 2.01
C ILE A 25 -9.79 -0.33 0.80
N GLY A 26 -10.14 0.90 0.45
CA GLY A 26 -9.59 1.60 -0.71
C GLY A 26 -8.76 2.81 -0.28
N HIS A 27 -7.69 3.08 -1.01
CA HIS A 27 -6.92 4.33 -0.93
C HIS A 27 -6.92 5.03 -2.28
N SER A 28 -7.12 6.35 -2.31
CA SER A 28 -7.08 7.16 -3.53
C SER A 28 -8.01 6.59 -4.62
N MET A 29 -7.50 6.27 -5.82
CA MET A 29 -8.24 5.60 -6.89
C MET A 29 -8.90 4.28 -6.44
N GLY A 30 -8.28 3.56 -5.49
CA GLY A 30 -8.84 2.36 -4.88
C GLY A 30 -10.21 2.62 -4.22
N CYS A 31 -10.43 3.80 -3.63
CA CYS A 31 -11.73 4.17 -3.08
C CYS A 31 -12.84 4.13 -4.12
N SER A 32 -12.54 4.64 -5.32
CA SER A 32 -13.48 4.67 -6.44
C SER A 32 -13.78 3.27 -6.96
N LEU A 33 -12.76 2.41 -7.09
CA LEU A 33 -12.96 1.00 -7.45
C LEU A 33 -13.80 0.28 -6.39
N SER A 34 -13.49 0.47 -5.11
CA SER A 34 -14.23 -0.14 -4.00
C SER A 34 -15.68 0.36 -3.92
N ALA A 35 -15.94 1.64 -4.19
CA ALA A 35 -17.29 2.17 -4.25
C ALA A 35 -18.09 1.55 -5.42
N MET A 36 -17.45 1.36 -6.57
CA MET A 36 -18.06 0.66 -7.71
C MET A 36 -18.32 -0.83 -7.40
N LEU A 37 -17.43 -1.51 -6.67
CA LEU A 37 -17.62 -2.89 -6.20
C LEU A 37 -18.72 -3.02 -5.13
N ALA A 38 -18.92 -1.99 -4.31
CA ALA A 38 -19.89 -2.01 -3.21
C ALA A 38 -21.30 -1.56 -3.62
N THR A 39 -21.45 -0.86 -4.74
CA THR A 39 -22.74 -0.33 -5.18
C THR A 39 -23.48 -1.34 -6.06
N LYS A 40 -24.80 -1.39 -5.91
CA LYS A 40 -25.70 -2.14 -6.80
C LYS A 40 -26.12 -1.32 -8.02
N ARG A 41 -25.75 -0.04 -8.07
CA ARG A 41 -26.10 0.91 -9.13
C ARG A 41 -25.00 0.99 -10.18
N THR A 42 -24.67 -0.14 -10.80
CA THR A 42 -23.67 -0.23 -11.87
C THR A 42 -24.31 -0.60 -13.21
N SER A 43 -23.62 -0.22 -14.29
CA SER A 43 -23.94 -0.60 -15.68
C SER A 43 -23.64 -2.08 -15.99
N PHE A 44 -22.94 -2.79 -15.10
CA PHE A 44 -22.51 -4.18 -15.24
C PHE A 44 -22.96 -5.02 -14.03
N SER A 45 -23.08 -6.34 -14.23
CA SER A 45 -23.44 -7.29 -13.17
C SER A 45 -22.36 -7.30 -12.09
N ASN A 46 -22.72 -6.89 -10.88
CA ASN A 46 -21.81 -6.86 -9.72
C ASN A 46 -22.39 -7.73 -8.61
N LEU A 47 -22.18 -9.04 -8.72
CA LEU A 47 -22.66 -10.01 -7.73
C LEU A 47 -21.99 -9.80 -6.37
N LEU A 48 -20.75 -9.30 -6.37
CA LEU A 48 -19.98 -9.05 -5.15
C LEU A 48 -20.67 -8.03 -4.23
N ALA A 49 -21.40 -7.05 -4.79
CA ALA A 49 -22.11 -6.05 -4.00
C ALA A 49 -23.10 -6.64 -2.98
N GLU A 50 -23.65 -7.85 -3.21
CA GLU A 50 -24.50 -8.54 -2.23
C GLU A 50 -23.73 -9.08 -1.02
N HIS A 51 -22.42 -9.28 -1.18
CA HIS A 51 -21.52 -9.81 -0.16
C HIS A 51 -20.70 -8.72 0.55
N VAL A 52 -20.69 -7.49 0.03
CA VAL A 52 -20.00 -6.37 0.69
C VAL A 52 -20.76 -5.96 1.95
N VAL A 53 -20.06 -5.96 3.08
CA VAL A 53 -20.60 -5.60 4.40
C VAL A 53 -20.03 -4.28 4.94
N GLY A 54 -19.07 -3.67 4.25
CA GLY A 54 -18.54 -2.35 4.62
C GLY A 54 -17.50 -1.80 3.65
N LEU A 55 -17.30 -0.49 3.70
CA LEU A 55 -16.31 0.24 2.91
C LEU A 55 -15.52 1.22 3.78
N VAL A 56 -14.20 1.12 3.74
CA VAL A 56 -13.27 2.13 4.26
C VAL A 56 -12.61 2.83 3.07
N ALA A 57 -12.81 4.14 2.95
CA ALA A 57 -12.30 4.94 1.85
C ALA A 57 -11.31 5.99 2.37
N VAL A 58 -10.04 5.82 2.05
CA VAL A 58 -8.93 6.68 2.48
C VAL A 58 -8.50 7.60 1.35
N CYS A 59 -8.53 8.91 1.59
CA CYS A 59 -8.29 9.95 0.58
C CYS A 59 -9.16 9.78 -0.68
N PRO A 60 -10.51 9.61 -0.55
CA PRO A 60 -11.37 9.32 -1.68
C PRO A 60 -11.59 10.55 -2.58
N ARG A 61 -11.98 10.29 -3.82
CA ARG A 61 -12.51 11.30 -4.74
C ARG A 61 -14.02 11.16 -4.85
N ALA A 62 -14.73 12.27 -4.72
CA ALA A 62 -16.18 12.34 -4.72
C ALA A 62 -16.78 12.34 -6.13
N GLU A 63 -16.11 13.03 -7.05
CA GLU A 63 -16.66 13.34 -8.38
C GLU A 63 -15.69 12.98 -9.50
N ALA A 64 -16.25 12.58 -10.63
CA ALA A 64 -15.51 12.43 -11.87
C ALA A 64 -14.92 13.78 -12.32
N PRO A 65 -13.77 13.79 -13.03
CA PRO A 65 -13.19 15.02 -13.57
C PRO A 65 -14.15 15.71 -14.54
N SER A 66 -14.29 17.03 -14.46
CA SER A 66 -15.22 17.81 -15.28
C SER A 66 -14.94 17.70 -16.80
N PRO A 67 -15.89 18.06 -17.69
CA PRO A 67 -15.65 18.01 -19.13
C PRO A 67 -14.40 18.77 -19.60
N ASP A 68 -14.12 19.92 -18.97
CA ASP A 68 -12.94 20.74 -19.25
C ASP A 68 -11.66 20.08 -18.77
N GLU A 69 -11.68 19.50 -17.55
CA GLU A 69 -10.57 18.69 -17.03
C GLU A 69 -10.30 17.49 -17.94
N VAL A 70 -11.33 16.74 -18.33
CA VAL A 70 -11.20 15.61 -19.25
C VAL A 70 -10.60 16.04 -20.59
N SER A 71 -11.07 17.15 -21.17
CA SER A 71 -10.54 17.70 -22.43
C SER A 71 -9.04 18.03 -22.30
N LEU A 72 -8.65 18.70 -21.21
CA LEU A 72 -7.26 19.04 -20.94
C LEU A 72 -6.39 17.78 -20.74
N PHE A 73 -6.86 16.83 -19.94
CA PHE A 73 -6.15 15.57 -19.68
C PHE A 73 -6.00 14.74 -20.96
N ARG A 74 -7.04 14.66 -21.80
CA ARG A 74 -6.93 13.98 -23.11
C ARG A 74 -5.86 14.62 -23.99
N LYS A 75 -5.83 15.95 -24.09
CA LYS A 75 -4.76 16.66 -24.82
C LYS A 75 -3.38 16.37 -24.25
N LEU A 76 -3.24 16.32 -22.92
CA LEU A 76 -1.98 15.96 -22.25
C LEU A 76 -1.53 14.53 -22.61
N LEU A 77 -2.46 13.58 -22.69
CA LEU A 77 -2.16 12.18 -23.06
C LEU A 77 -1.67 12.03 -24.50
N TRP A 78 -2.03 12.96 -25.40
CA TRP A 78 -1.56 12.99 -26.80
C TRP A 78 -0.14 13.53 -26.97
N ILE A 79 0.46 14.14 -25.95
CA ILE A 79 1.84 14.66 -26.04
C ILE A 79 2.79 13.49 -26.39
N PRO A 80 3.72 13.65 -27.35
CA PRO A 80 4.72 12.62 -27.65
C PRO A 80 5.53 12.19 -26.41
N SER A 81 5.79 10.89 -26.27
CA SER A 81 6.48 10.32 -25.10
C SER A 81 7.82 11.01 -24.77
N PRO A 82 8.70 11.35 -25.74
CA PRO A 82 9.95 12.03 -25.42
C PRO A 82 9.75 13.39 -24.74
N ILE A 83 8.80 14.18 -25.22
CA ILE A 83 8.47 15.50 -24.67
C ILE A 83 7.88 15.37 -23.27
N PHE A 84 6.95 14.43 -23.09
CA PHE A 84 6.33 14.19 -21.80
C PHE A 84 7.33 13.66 -20.76
N ASN A 85 8.26 12.79 -21.16
CA ASN A 85 9.34 12.32 -20.30
C ASN A 85 10.28 13.46 -19.90
N LEU A 86 10.60 14.39 -20.81
CA LEU A 86 11.39 15.57 -20.49
C LEU A 86 10.69 16.43 -19.43
N TRP A 87 9.38 16.67 -19.58
CA TRP A 87 8.58 17.38 -18.59
C TRP A 87 8.51 16.65 -17.25
N ARG A 88 8.31 15.32 -17.24
CA ARG A 88 8.33 14.52 -16.00
C ARG A 88 9.71 14.55 -15.32
N ASN A 89 10.79 14.54 -16.09
CA ASN A 89 12.15 14.67 -15.56
C ASN A 89 12.39 16.07 -15.00
N TYR A 90 11.83 17.11 -15.63
CA TYR A 90 11.80 18.46 -15.07
C TYR A 90 11.08 18.48 -13.71
N ASP A 91 9.87 17.92 -13.62
CA ASP A 91 9.02 17.94 -12.41
C ASP A 91 9.67 17.20 -11.22
N LYS A 92 10.52 16.21 -11.51
CA LYS A 92 11.30 15.44 -10.52
C LYS A 92 12.59 16.13 -10.03
N ARG A 93 12.95 17.29 -10.58
CA ARG A 93 14.16 18.02 -10.14
C ARG A 93 14.04 18.43 -8.67
N GLY A 94 15.10 18.18 -7.90
CA GLY A 94 15.12 18.35 -6.44
C GLY A 94 14.99 17.04 -5.66
N GLY A 95 14.82 15.89 -6.33
CA GLY A 95 14.79 14.60 -5.65
C GLY A 95 13.58 14.47 -4.73
N LYS A 96 13.83 14.08 -3.47
CA LYS A 96 12.84 14.02 -2.40
C LYS A 96 12.22 15.38 -2.05
N ASP A 97 12.92 16.47 -2.37
CA ASP A 97 12.45 17.85 -2.13
C ASP A 97 11.82 18.47 -3.39
N SER A 98 11.55 17.67 -4.44
CA SER A 98 10.96 18.14 -5.70
C SER A 98 9.48 18.50 -5.55
N ALA A 99 9.00 19.39 -6.44
CA ALA A 99 7.57 19.73 -6.53
C ALA A 99 6.69 18.49 -6.80
N SER A 100 7.18 17.54 -7.58
CA SER A 100 6.47 16.27 -7.84
C SER A 100 6.25 15.42 -6.57
N VAL A 101 7.10 15.55 -5.56
CA VAL A 101 6.98 14.84 -4.28
C VAL A 101 6.07 15.63 -3.35
N ALA A 102 6.35 16.92 -3.15
CA ALA A 102 5.57 17.79 -2.27
C ALA A 102 4.06 17.83 -2.64
N ARG A 103 3.73 17.66 -3.92
CA ARG A 103 2.34 17.56 -4.41
C ARG A 103 1.55 16.41 -3.77
N PHE A 104 2.20 15.30 -3.46
CA PHE A 104 1.55 14.12 -2.89
C PHE A 104 1.68 14.04 -1.38
N VAL A 105 2.90 14.26 -0.87
CA VAL A 105 3.20 14.03 0.55
C VAL A 105 3.11 15.30 1.40
N GLY A 106 3.12 16.48 0.79
CA GLY A 106 3.23 17.76 1.49
C GLY A 106 4.69 18.19 1.69
N VAL A 107 4.91 19.49 1.88
CA VAL A 107 6.25 20.06 2.09
C VAL A 107 6.82 19.70 3.46
N ASP A 108 5.96 19.48 4.46
CA ASP A 108 6.32 19.18 5.84
C ASP A 108 6.37 17.68 6.15
N ALA A 109 6.20 16.82 5.13
CA ALA A 109 6.37 15.38 5.30
C ALA A 109 7.78 15.02 5.78
N ASP A 110 7.86 13.93 6.53
CA ASP A 110 9.13 13.36 6.96
C ASP A 110 9.97 12.89 5.77
N ASP A 111 11.27 12.76 6.02
CA ASP A 111 12.27 12.44 5.00
C ASP A 111 12.06 11.06 4.36
N GLU A 112 11.51 10.08 5.11
CA GLU A 112 11.27 8.73 4.64
C GLU A 112 10.06 8.70 3.69
N THR A 113 8.95 9.32 4.08
CA THR A 113 7.76 9.47 3.23
C THR A 113 8.09 10.19 1.92
N LYS A 114 8.90 11.26 1.98
CA LYS A 114 9.39 11.96 0.77
C LYS A 114 10.26 11.07 -0.12
N ALA A 115 11.15 10.27 0.48
CA ALA A 115 11.98 9.33 -0.27
C ALA A 115 11.14 8.24 -0.94
N LEU A 116 10.15 7.68 -0.25
CA LEU A 116 9.21 6.70 -0.79
C LEU A 116 8.41 7.25 -1.97
N GLN A 117 7.90 8.48 -1.87
CA GLN A 117 7.19 9.13 -2.96
C GLN A 117 8.12 9.45 -4.14
N TYR A 118 9.35 9.91 -3.88
CA TYR A 118 10.33 10.14 -4.94
C TYR A 118 10.61 8.86 -5.72
N ARG A 119 10.81 7.74 -5.01
CA ARG A 119 10.99 6.41 -5.60
C ARG A 119 9.77 6.00 -6.42
N PHE A 120 8.57 6.22 -5.89
CA PHE A 120 7.32 5.95 -6.63
C PHE A 120 7.26 6.73 -7.95
N ASN A 121 7.59 8.03 -7.92
CA ASN A 121 7.61 8.91 -9.08
C ASN A 121 8.67 8.48 -10.11
N TYR A 122 9.84 8.06 -9.64
CA TYR A 122 10.95 7.61 -10.48
C TYR A 122 10.62 6.31 -11.22
N GLN A 123 10.09 5.32 -10.50
CA GLN A 123 9.73 4.00 -11.06
C GLN A 123 8.48 4.02 -11.95
N SER A 124 7.73 5.12 -11.98
CA SER A 124 6.49 5.21 -12.76
C SER A 124 6.79 5.30 -14.26
N LYS A 125 6.50 4.24 -15.01
CA LYS A 125 6.68 4.16 -16.46
C LYS A 125 5.57 4.94 -17.19
N THR A 126 5.96 5.84 -18.10
CA THR A 126 5.01 6.70 -18.84
C THR A 126 3.91 5.93 -19.59
N PRO A 127 4.19 4.83 -20.31
CA PRO A 127 3.13 4.08 -20.99
C PRO A 127 2.08 3.49 -20.04
N VAL A 128 2.53 2.99 -18.87
CA VAL A 128 1.64 2.43 -17.84
C VAL A 128 0.78 3.53 -17.24
N TRP A 129 1.39 4.65 -16.85
CA TRP A 129 0.68 5.80 -16.31
C TRP A 129 -0.37 6.33 -17.30
N ARG A 130 -0.05 6.41 -18.60
CA ARG A 130 -1.00 6.87 -19.63
C ARG A 130 -2.21 5.96 -19.79
N ARG A 131 -2.00 4.64 -19.79
CA ARG A 131 -3.11 3.67 -19.85
C ARG A 131 -4.01 3.79 -18.62
N MET A 132 -3.41 3.88 -17.44
CA MET A 132 -4.13 4.08 -16.18
C MET A 132 -4.92 5.39 -16.21
N ALA A 133 -4.27 6.52 -16.51
CA ALA A 133 -4.91 7.83 -16.61
C ALA A 133 -6.05 7.84 -17.64
N SER A 134 -5.82 7.32 -18.85
CA SER A 134 -6.85 7.22 -19.88
C SER A 134 -8.09 6.45 -19.39
N GLY A 135 -7.87 5.33 -18.69
CA GLY A 135 -8.95 4.51 -18.15
C GLY A 135 -9.78 5.15 -17.04
N THR A 136 -9.32 6.28 -16.48
CA THR A 136 -10.03 7.06 -15.44
C THR A 136 -10.85 8.23 -16.00
N LEU A 137 -10.69 8.58 -17.28
CA LEU A 137 -11.37 9.71 -17.89
C LEU A 137 -12.75 9.30 -18.44
N PRO A 138 -13.86 9.87 -17.94
CA PRO A 138 -15.19 9.59 -18.47
C PRO A 138 -15.38 10.17 -19.89
N THR A 139 -16.39 9.67 -20.60
CA THR A 139 -17.07 10.41 -21.67
C THR A 139 -18.30 11.11 -21.10
N TYR A 140 -18.71 12.23 -21.70
CA TYR A 140 -19.89 12.97 -21.25
C TYR A 140 -20.99 12.88 -22.30
N GLU A 141 -22.16 12.42 -21.88
CA GLU A 141 -23.37 12.37 -22.70
C GLU A 141 -24.49 13.07 -21.94
N ASN A 142 -25.07 14.14 -22.52
CA ASN A 142 -26.10 14.97 -21.88
C ASN A 142 -25.73 15.47 -20.46
N GLY A 143 -24.45 15.78 -20.24
CA GLY A 143 -23.93 16.23 -18.94
C GLY A 143 -23.68 15.11 -17.91
N VAL A 144 -23.95 13.85 -18.26
CA VAL A 144 -23.72 12.69 -17.40
C VAL A 144 -22.39 12.03 -17.79
N ALA A 145 -21.53 11.80 -16.80
CA ALA A 145 -20.28 11.07 -16.98
C ALA A 145 -20.55 9.57 -17.18
N LYS A 146 -19.94 8.98 -18.20
CA LYS A 146 -19.97 7.54 -18.51
C LYS A 146 -18.56 6.98 -18.52
N GLY A 147 -18.37 5.87 -17.80
CA GLY A 147 -17.05 5.27 -17.58
C GLY A 147 -16.11 6.14 -16.74
N GLY A 148 -14.85 5.72 -16.61
CA GLY A 148 -13.84 6.46 -15.83
C GLY A 148 -14.10 6.47 -14.32
N PHE A 149 -13.71 7.56 -13.65
CA PHE A 149 -13.98 7.77 -12.22
C PHE A 149 -15.49 7.86 -11.95
N PRO A 150 -15.97 7.27 -10.83
CA PRO A 150 -17.39 7.29 -10.48
C PRO A 150 -17.85 8.70 -10.06
N GLY A 151 -19.12 8.98 -10.30
CA GLY A 151 -19.80 10.18 -9.85
C GLY A 151 -20.48 10.02 -8.48
N GLY A 152 -21.22 11.05 -8.07
CA GLY A 152 -21.98 11.05 -6.82
C GLY A 152 -23.10 10.01 -6.77
N ASP A 153 -23.57 9.52 -7.90
CA ASP A 153 -24.58 8.46 -8.04
C ASP A 153 -24.09 7.10 -7.50
N VAL A 154 -22.83 6.75 -7.79
CA VAL A 154 -22.18 5.54 -7.28
C VAL A 154 -22.07 5.60 -5.76
N TRP A 155 -21.58 6.73 -5.23
CA TRP A 155 -21.49 6.98 -3.79
C TRP A 155 -22.87 6.96 -3.12
N ALA A 156 -23.86 7.65 -3.68
CA ALA A 156 -25.22 7.68 -3.17
C ALA A 156 -25.89 6.28 -3.17
N GLY A 157 -25.49 5.41 -4.09
CA GLY A 157 -25.96 4.03 -4.21
C GLY A 157 -25.43 3.06 -3.15
N LEU A 158 -24.48 3.49 -2.31
CA LEU A 158 -23.96 2.62 -1.24
C LEU A 158 -25.00 2.40 -0.13
N GLU A 159 -25.28 1.13 0.14
CA GLU A 159 -26.22 0.67 1.17
C GLU A 159 -25.51 0.10 2.43
N VAL A 160 -24.17 0.04 2.38
CA VAL A 160 -23.31 -0.51 3.45
C VAL A 160 -22.80 0.59 4.38
N PRO A 161 -22.28 0.24 5.58
CA PRO A 161 -21.47 1.17 6.38
C PRO A 161 -20.28 1.71 5.60
N VAL A 162 -20.03 3.01 5.71
CA VAL A 162 -18.93 3.72 5.07
C VAL A 162 -18.12 4.49 6.11
N PHE A 163 -16.80 4.31 6.10
CA PHE A 163 -15.86 5.13 6.87
C PHE A 163 -14.95 5.91 5.91
N LEU A 164 -15.00 7.23 5.98
CA LEU A 164 -14.19 8.12 5.15
C LEU A 164 -13.03 8.69 5.96
N VAL A 165 -11.81 8.62 5.43
CA VAL A 165 -10.60 9.16 6.03
C VAL A 165 -9.96 10.14 5.05
N ALA A 166 -9.58 11.32 5.49
CA ALA A 166 -8.79 12.27 4.70
C ALA A 166 -7.61 12.81 5.51
N GLY A 167 -6.55 13.25 4.83
CA GLY A 167 -5.48 14.03 5.45
C GLY A 167 -5.72 15.53 5.24
N GLU A 168 -5.57 16.34 6.28
CA GLU A 168 -5.74 17.81 6.20
C GLU A 168 -4.82 18.44 5.15
N ALA A 169 -3.60 17.92 5.00
CA ALA A 169 -2.60 18.39 4.04
C ALA A 169 -2.67 17.67 2.67
N ASP A 170 -3.76 16.96 2.37
CA ASP A 170 -3.94 16.28 1.07
C ASP A 170 -4.20 17.28 -0.06
N ASN A 171 -3.24 17.38 -0.99
CA ASN A 171 -3.31 18.26 -2.16
C ASN A 171 -3.88 17.56 -3.42
N ILE A 172 -4.13 16.25 -3.36
CA ILE A 172 -4.62 15.43 -4.47
C ILE A 172 -6.12 15.24 -4.36
N THR A 173 -6.59 14.72 -3.22
CA THR A 173 -7.99 14.57 -2.87
C THR A 173 -8.26 15.35 -1.59
N LYS A 174 -8.44 16.67 -1.77
CA LYS A 174 -8.60 17.64 -0.68
C LYS A 174 -9.68 17.17 0.32
N PRO A 175 -9.59 17.53 1.61
CA PRO A 175 -10.58 17.17 2.63
C PRO A 175 -12.04 17.51 2.26
N GLY A 176 -12.27 18.49 1.40
CA GLY A 176 -13.62 18.79 0.88
C GLY A 176 -14.30 17.63 0.14
N GLU A 177 -13.53 16.68 -0.41
CA GLU A 177 -14.08 15.51 -1.11
C GLU A 177 -14.90 14.60 -0.18
N ILE A 178 -14.46 14.39 1.07
CA ILE A 178 -15.23 13.58 2.02
C ILE A 178 -16.54 14.27 2.45
N GLN A 179 -16.58 15.60 2.44
CA GLN A 179 -17.80 16.37 2.71
C GLN A 179 -18.81 16.19 1.57
N LYS A 180 -18.36 16.25 0.31
CA LYS A 180 -19.20 15.96 -0.86
C LYS A 180 -19.77 14.54 -0.82
N ILE A 181 -18.94 13.54 -0.53
CA ILE A 181 -19.39 12.14 -0.42
C ILE A 181 -20.41 11.98 0.71
N ALA A 182 -20.20 12.65 1.86
CA ALA A 182 -21.15 12.64 2.97
C ALA A 182 -22.53 13.19 2.56
N LEU A 183 -22.56 14.26 1.76
CA LEU A 183 -23.79 14.80 1.18
C LEU A 183 -24.48 13.80 0.25
N PHE A 184 -23.73 13.13 -0.63
CA PHE A 184 -24.28 12.09 -1.53
C PHE A 184 -24.87 10.90 -0.75
N LEU A 185 -24.29 10.56 0.40
CA LEU A 185 -24.76 9.48 1.27
C LEU A 185 -25.99 9.85 2.12
N GLY A 186 -26.47 11.09 2.03
CA GLY A 186 -27.74 11.52 2.63
C GLY A 186 -27.65 11.94 4.10
N LYS A 187 -26.48 12.34 4.60
CA LYS A 187 -26.34 12.93 5.95
C LYS A 187 -25.84 14.37 5.86
N SER A 188 -26.60 15.29 6.43
CA SER A 188 -26.25 16.71 6.55
C SER A 188 -25.18 16.98 7.62
N HIS A 189 -24.91 16.03 8.53
CA HIS A 189 -23.86 16.13 9.54
C HIS A 189 -23.17 14.77 9.71
N PRO A 190 -21.97 14.56 9.15
CA PRO A 190 -21.19 13.36 9.43
C PRO A 190 -20.80 13.33 10.92
N ILE A 191 -20.77 12.15 11.53
CA ILE A 191 -20.15 12.00 12.86
C ILE A 191 -18.64 12.10 12.64
N GLN A 192 -18.11 13.29 12.86
CA GLN A 192 -16.68 13.52 12.88
C GLN A 192 -16.14 12.92 14.18
N ILE A 193 -15.18 11.99 14.05
CA ILE A 193 -14.43 11.52 15.19
C ILE A 193 -13.38 12.59 15.47
N GLU A 194 -13.54 13.33 16.56
CA GLU A 194 -12.46 14.19 17.07
C GLU A 194 -11.34 13.26 17.57
N MET A 195 -10.14 13.43 17.02
CA MET A 195 -8.96 12.77 17.55
C MET A 195 -8.47 13.61 18.72
N ASP A 196 -8.51 13.04 19.92
CA ASP A 196 -7.92 13.68 21.10
C ASP A 196 -6.40 13.74 20.88
N GLU A 197 -5.72 14.86 21.19
CA GLU A 197 -4.25 14.96 21.06
C GLU A 197 -3.52 13.92 21.93
N ALA A 198 -4.22 13.33 22.89
CA ALA A 198 -3.77 12.26 23.77
C ALA A 198 -4.25 10.85 23.37
N SER A 199 -4.90 10.68 22.21
CA SER A 199 -5.29 9.33 21.75
C SER A 199 -4.03 8.57 21.35
N GLU A 200 -3.45 7.85 22.30
CA GLU A 200 -2.48 6.81 22.02
C GLU A 200 -3.08 5.86 20.97
N PRO A 201 -2.27 5.32 20.04
CA PRO A 201 -2.73 4.21 19.20
C PRO A 201 -3.35 3.19 20.14
N VAL A 202 -4.52 2.62 19.79
CA VAL A 202 -5.10 1.52 20.55
C VAL A 202 -4.05 0.43 20.58
N VAL A 203 -3.27 0.42 21.65
CA VAL A 203 -2.27 -0.57 21.97
C VAL A 203 -3.08 -1.85 22.07
N ASP A 204 -2.73 -2.76 21.18
CA ASP A 204 -3.26 -4.10 21.12
C ASP A 204 -3.48 -4.64 22.55
N ALA A 205 -4.66 -5.20 22.78
CA ALA A 205 -5.11 -5.71 24.08
C ALA A 205 -4.35 -6.98 24.52
N ALA A 206 -3.11 -7.15 24.06
CA ALA A 206 -2.29 -8.35 24.19
C ALA A 206 -0.83 -8.10 24.62
N ALA A 207 -0.41 -6.88 24.98
CA ALA A 207 0.95 -6.64 25.47
C ALA A 207 1.01 -6.43 27.01
N PRO A 208 1.81 -7.21 27.76
CA PRO A 208 2.00 -7.01 29.20
C PRO A 208 3.04 -5.92 29.51
N VAL A 209 2.59 -4.91 30.26
CA VAL A 209 3.25 -4.12 31.33
C VAL A 209 4.72 -3.67 31.17
N ASP A 210 4.86 -2.39 30.79
CA ASP A 210 5.58 -1.29 31.46
C ASP A 210 6.89 -1.56 32.25
N ILE A 211 8.02 -0.99 31.82
CA ILE A 211 9.10 -0.54 32.72
C ILE A 211 9.76 0.76 32.18
N SER A 212 9.46 1.86 32.85
CA SER A 212 10.18 3.14 32.83
C SER A 212 11.68 3.01 33.13
N THR A 213 12.55 3.71 32.40
CA THR A 213 13.67 4.49 32.99
C THR A 213 14.26 5.51 32.00
N LYS A 214 14.49 6.73 32.49
CA LYS A 214 15.14 7.86 31.82
C LYS A 214 16.64 7.61 31.60
N ALA A 215 17.17 8.00 30.44
CA ALA A 215 18.58 8.39 30.30
C ALA A 215 18.79 9.44 29.19
N HIS A 216 19.68 10.41 29.47
CA HIS A 216 20.01 11.58 28.67
C HIS A 216 21.18 11.34 27.68
N SER A 217 21.02 11.88 26.46
CA SER A 217 22.06 12.45 25.54
C SER A 217 23.11 11.51 24.91
N PRO A 218 23.88 11.90 23.84
CA PRO A 218 23.90 13.13 23.04
C PRO A 218 23.84 12.94 21.49
N ARG A 219 23.59 14.06 20.81
CA ARG A 219 23.60 14.31 19.36
C ARG A 219 24.95 13.92 18.70
N LEU A 220 24.93 13.07 17.68
CA LEU A 220 26.04 12.95 16.71
C LEU A 220 25.53 13.16 15.28
N SER A 221 26.07 14.18 14.63
CA SER A 221 25.85 14.54 13.23
C SER A 221 26.36 13.44 12.28
N LYS A 222 25.51 12.95 11.37
CA LYS A 222 25.95 12.20 10.19
C LYS A 222 25.46 12.84 8.90
N THR A 223 26.43 12.94 8.00
CA THR A 223 26.46 13.61 6.70
C THR A 223 25.46 12.99 5.73
N LYS A 224 24.66 13.81 5.03
CA LYS A 224 23.71 13.40 3.98
C LYS A 224 24.48 12.91 2.75
N GLU A 225 24.40 11.63 2.42
CA GLU A 225 24.74 11.14 1.09
C GLU A 225 23.50 11.16 0.19
N SER A 226 23.63 11.83 -0.96
CA SER A 226 22.59 11.96 -1.98
C SER A 226 22.63 10.75 -2.92
N ILE A 227 21.55 9.98 -2.98
CA ILE A 227 21.35 8.86 -3.90
C ILE A 227 21.46 9.37 -5.35
N ARG A 228 22.36 8.78 -6.16
CA ARG A 228 22.61 9.19 -7.56
C ARG A 228 21.81 8.33 -8.57
N PRO A 229 21.46 8.86 -9.76
CA PRO A 229 20.63 8.19 -10.78
C PRO A 229 21.25 6.94 -11.44
N GLU A 230 22.53 6.68 -11.17
CA GLU A 230 23.38 5.70 -11.88
C GLU A 230 23.08 4.25 -11.47
N TYR A 231 22.24 4.06 -10.43
CA TYR A 231 21.82 2.76 -9.89
C TYR A 231 20.57 2.16 -10.54
N PHE A 232 20.04 2.76 -11.62
CA PHE A 232 18.80 2.31 -12.26
C PHE A 232 19.03 1.98 -13.75
N LEU A 233 19.37 0.72 -14.05
CA LEU A 233 19.46 0.20 -15.43
C LEU A 233 18.12 -0.40 -15.88
N GLU A 234 17.78 -0.18 -17.16
CA GLU A 234 16.58 -0.70 -17.83
C GLU A 234 16.89 -2.04 -18.53
N THR A 235 16.04 -3.06 -18.35
CA THR A 235 16.08 -4.32 -19.12
C THR A 235 14.86 -4.46 -20.04
N ASN A 236 15.14 -5.00 -21.24
CA ASN A 236 14.23 -5.15 -22.39
C ASN A 236 13.28 -6.34 -22.22
N PRO A 237 12.01 -6.27 -22.68
CA PRO A 237 11.06 -7.37 -22.57
C PRO A 237 10.81 -8.03 -23.94
N ASP A 238 11.15 -9.31 -24.11
CA ASP A 238 10.50 -10.14 -25.13
C ASP A 238 10.50 -11.62 -24.69
N THR A 239 9.32 -12.24 -24.84
CA THR A 239 8.95 -13.67 -24.76
C THR A 239 9.05 -14.40 -23.41
N VAL A 240 7.89 -14.81 -22.85
CA VAL A 240 7.46 -16.21 -22.73
C VAL A 240 5.98 -16.32 -22.31
N GLU A 241 5.29 -17.32 -22.86
CA GLU A 241 3.87 -17.68 -22.67
C GLU A 241 3.64 -18.52 -21.40
N GLU A 242 2.37 -18.52 -20.99
CA GLU A 242 1.76 -18.83 -19.69
C GLU A 242 1.82 -20.29 -19.20
N MET A 243 2.08 -20.48 -17.90
CA MET A 243 1.50 -21.56 -17.10
C MET A 243 1.24 -21.08 -15.65
N TYR A 244 -0.03 -20.85 -15.31
CA TYR A 244 -0.43 -20.31 -13.99
C TYR A 244 -0.65 -21.41 -12.95
N GLU A 245 0.05 -21.33 -11.82
CA GLU A 245 -0.42 -21.86 -10.54
C GLU A 245 -0.56 -20.70 -9.54
N ASP A 246 -1.65 -20.74 -8.77
CA ASP A 246 -2.22 -19.62 -8.00
C ASP A 246 -1.67 -19.59 -6.56
N PRO A 247 -1.02 -18.50 -6.10
CA PRO A 247 -0.51 -18.41 -4.74
C PRO A 247 -1.64 -18.07 -3.75
N SER A 248 -1.96 -19.02 -2.86
CA SER A 248 -3.01 -18.89 -1.84
C SER A 248 -2.69 -17.87 -0.75
N THR A 249 -3.71 -17.16 -0.24
CA THR A 249 -3.57 -16.19 0.87
C THR A 249 -3.33 -16.90 2.22
N PRO A 250 -2.36 -16.47 3.06
CA PRO A 250 -2.13 -17.05 4.39
C PRO A 250 -3.35 -16.89 5.31
N ASN A 251 -3.72 -17.99 5.97
CA ASN A 251 -4.89 -18.10 6.83
C ASN A 251 -4.49 -17.71 8.28
N ASP A 252 -4.26 -16.42 8.53
CA ASP A 252 -3.98 -15.93 9.90
C ASP A 252 -5.25 -16.07 10.78
N GLY A 253 -5.09 -16.72 11.92
CA GLY A 253 -6.16 -16.95 12.90
C GLY A 253 -6.80 -15.64 13.34
N LEU A 254 -8.06 -15.44 12.94
CA LEU A 254 -8.87 -14.28 13.26
C LEU A 254 -8.95 -14.08 14.78
N SER A 255 -8.36 -12.99 15.28
CA SER A 255 -8.82 -12.36 16.52
C SER A 255 -10.35 -12.21 16.44
N ALA A 256 -11.06 -12.60 17.50
CA ALA A 256 -12.51 -12.79 17.50
C ALA A 256 -13.28 -11.49 17.19
N VAL A 257 -13.45 -11.19 15.90
CA VAL A 257 -14.37 -10.15 15.43
C VAL A 257 -15.77 -10.60 15.86
N PRO A 258 -16.55 -9.74 16.55
CA PRO A 258 -17.90 -10.10 16.93
C PRO A 258 -18.73 -10.43 15.67
N PRO A 259 -19.69 -11.36 15.76
CA PRO A 259 -20.48 -11.80 14.62
C PRO A 259 -21.14 -10.59 13.94
N GLN A 260 -20.73 -10.34 12.70
CA GLN A 260 -21.26 -9.23 11.90
C GLN A 260 -22.55 -9.66 11.21
N PRO A 261 -23.59 -8.81 11.16
CA PRO A 261 -24.79 -9.10 10.40
C PRO A 261 -24.45 -9.19 8.90
N SER A 262 -25.12 -10.09 8.18
CA SER A 262 -24.94 -10.23 6.72
C SER A 262 -25.33 -8.98 5.94
N LYS A 263 -26.19 -8.13 6.52
CA LYS A 263 -26.60 -6.82 5.97
C LYS A 263 -26.54 -5.76 7.06
N PRO A 264 -25.36 -5.17 7.33
CA PRO A 264 -25.23 -4.13 8.35
C PRO A 264 -26.03 -2.87 7.99
N LYS A 265 -26.44 -2.11 9.02
CA LYS A 265 -27.16 -0.85 8.81
C LYS A 265 -26.25 0.19 8.15
N LYS A 266 -26.80 0.99 7.23
CA LYS A 266 -26.10 2.13 6.62
C LYS A 266 -25.68 3.15 7.70
N VAL A 267 -24.37 3.25 7.93
CA VAL A 267 -23.74 4.19 8.86
C VAL A 267 -22.64 4.92 8.11
N LEU A 268 -22.49 6.22 8.36
CA LEU A 268 -21.39 7.02 7.85
C LEU A 268 -20.58 7.56 9.03
N LYS A 269 -19.28 7.30 9.03
CA LYS A 269 -18.29 7.94 9.89
C LYS A 269 -17.27 8.65 9.04
N THR A 270 -16.71 9.74 9.55
CA THR A 270 -15.65 10.48 8.87
C THR A 270 -14.57 10.90 9.85
N THR A 271 -13.33 10.94 9.39
CA THR A 271 -12.24 11.59 10.11
C THR A 271 -11.32 12.35 9.15
N ILE A 272 -10.81 13.48 9.62
CA ILE A 272 -9.75 14.23 8.95
C ILE A 272 -8.56 14.18 9.90
N LEU A 273 -7.50 13.49 9.48
CA LEU A 273 -6.26 13.46 10.23
C LEU A 273 -5.59 14.84 10.08
N PRO A 274 -5.13 15.45 11.18
CA PRO A 274 -4.53 16.78 11.13
C PRO A 274 -3.21 16.78 10.36
N SER A 275 -2.79 17.96 9.92
CA SER A 275 -1.47 18.18 9.32
C SER A 275 -0.37 17.59 10.22
N PRO A 276 0.64 16.88 9.67
CA PRO A 276 1.02 16.81 8.25
C PRO A 276 0.39 15.65 7.47
N ALA A 277 -0.70 15.02 7.94
CA ALA A 277 -1.34 13.94 7.22
C ALA A 277 -1.79 14.40 5.81
N SER A 278 -1.23 13.78 4.78
CA SER A 278 -1.43 14.13 3.37
C SER A 278 -2.03 12.97 2.58
N HIS A 279 -1.95 13.02 1.25
CA HIS A 279 -2.41 11.92 0.41
C HIS A 279 -1.71 10.59 0.72
N ALA A 280 -0.48 10.66 1.24
CA ALA A 280 0.35 9.51 1.57
C ALA A 280 0.23 9.08 3.04
N LEU A 281 -0.84 9.44 3.76
CA LEU A 281 -1.00 9.15 5.19
C LEU A 281 -0.80 7.67 5.57
N LEU A 282 -1.04 6.75 4.63
CA LEU A 282 -0.84 5.30 4.82
C LEU A 282 0.62 4.83 4.74
N TYR A 283 1.53 5.69 4.29
CA TYR A 283 2.93 5.35 3.99
C TYR A 283 3.92 6.10 4.88
N THR A 284 3.46 6.59 6.03
CA THR A 284 4.27 7.33 6.99
C THR A 284 5.02 6.38 7.94
N PRO A 285 6.08 6.83 8.63
CA PRO A 285 6.78 6.00 9.61
C PRO A 285 5.87 5.46 10.72
N ALA A 286 4.80 6.19 11.07
CA ALA A 286 3.83 5.74 12.07
C ALA A 286 3.03 4.51 11.59
N THR A 287 2.63 4.46 10.31
CA THR A 287 1.93 3.29 9.77
C THR A 287 2.87 2.10 9.66
N TRP A 288 4.13 2.33 9.33
CA TRP A 288 5.18 1.33 9.38
C TRP A 288 5.34 0.71 10.78
N GLN A 289 5.35 1.53 11.84
CA GLN A 289 5.46 1.05 13.21
C GLN A 289 4.30 0.14 13.60
N ALA A 290 3.08 0.44 13.13
CA ALA A 290 1.89 -0.37 13.38
C ALA A 290 1.91 -1.75 12.69
N VAL A 291 2.74 -1.96 11.66
CA VAL A 291 2.85 -3.27 10.99
C VAL A 291 3.56 -4.26 11.90
N LYS A 292 2.94 -5.45 12.08
CA LYS A 292 3.53 -6.57 12.83
C LYS A 292 4.95 -6.85 12.28
N PRO A 293 6.01 -6.80 13.10
CA PRO A 293 7.37 -6.90 12.58
C PRO A 293 7.69 -8.23 11.89
N VAL A 294 7.19 -9.34 12.43
CA VAL A 294 7.43 -10.72 11.97
C VAL A 294 6.13 -11.51 12.06
N SER A 295 5.79 -12.31 11.04
CA SER A 295 4.59 -13.14 10.98
C SER A 295 4.65 -14.34 11.93
N GLU A 296 3.53 -15.06 12.08
CA GLU A 296 3.56 -16.45 12.58
C GLU A 296 4.34 -17.36 11.63
N PRO A 297 4.78 -18.56 12.08
CA PRO A 297 5.43 -19.53 11.19
C PRO A 297 4.54 -19.90 9.99
N ILE A 298 5.14 -19.93 8.80
CA ILE A 298 4.49 -20.33 7.56
C ILE A 298 5.12 -21.65 7.11
N ASP A 299 4.30 -22.69 7.03
CA ASP A 299 4.67 -24.07 6.63
C ASP A 299 5.86 -24.67 7.41
N GLY A 300 6.12 -24.17 8.62
CA GLY A 300 7.27 -24.62 9.42
C GLY A 300 8.65 -24.24 8.85
N ILE A 301 8.70 -23.51 7.73
CA ILE A 301 9.94 -23.14 7.03
C ILE A 301 10.18 -21.63 7.15
N PHE A 302 9.14 -20.83 6.93
CA PHE A 302 9.29 -19.39 6.73
C PHE A 302 8.72 -18.57 7.88
N ARG A 303 9.22 -17.34 7.98
CA ARG A 303 8.49 -16.22 8.56
C ARG A 303 8.53 -15.05 7.58
N ALA A 304 7.39 -14.44 7.28
CA ALA A 304 7.37 -13.16 6.60
C ALA A 304 7.74 -12.05 7.58
N MET A 305 8.53 -11.07 7.17
CA MET A 305 8.82 -9.92 8.02
C MET A 305 8.88 -8.62 7.23
N LYS A 306 8.72 -7.51 7.94
CA LYS A 306 8.99 -6.18 7.40
C LYS A 306 10.50 -5.88 7.50
N THR A 307 11.08 -5.08 6.58
CA THR A 307 12.50 -4.70 6.60
C THR A 307 12.96 -4.20 7.98
N LEU A 308 14.20 -4.47 8.38
CA LEU A 308 14.74 -3.85 9.59
C LEU A 308 15.08 -2.37 9.33
N ARG A 309 15.24 -1.57 10.39
CA ARG A 309 15.78 -0.21 10.31
C ARG A 309 16.80 0.02 11.41
N GLU A 310 17.97 0.56 11.06
CA GLU A 310 19.07 0.78 12.01
C GLU A 310 18.67 1.68 13.19
N VAL A 311 17.76 2.61 12.95
CA VAL A 311 17.34 3.64 13.91
C VAL A 311 16.11 3.25 14.73
N ASP A 312 15.50 2.09 14.47
CA ASP A 312 14.31 1.65 15.19
C ASP A 312 14.66 1.08 16.56
N GLU A 313 13.90 1.49 17.58
CA GLU A 313 14.09 1.00 18.95
C GLU A 313 13.71 -0.47 19.13
N THR A 314 12.79 -0.99 18.31
CA THR A 314 12.20 -2.34 18.47
C THR A 314 12.41 -3.26 17.28
N HIS A 315 12.74 -2.74 16.09
CA HIS A 315 12.90 -3.53 14.86
C HIS A 315 14.20 -3.18 14.11
N SER A 316 15.29 -3.11 14.87
CA SER A 316 16.67 -2.94 14.38
C SER A 316 17.44 -4.25 14.43
N PRO A 317 18.57 -4.39 13.69
CA PRO A 317 19.35 -5.62 13.65
C PRO A 317 19.75 -6.17 15.03
N GLU A 318 20.19 -5.30 15.95
CA GLU A 318 20.61 -5.70 17.29
C GLU A 318 19.44 -6.29 18.11
N VAL A 319 18.31 -5.60 18.12
CA VAL A 319 17.11 -6.05 18.84
C VAL A 319 16.55 -7.31 18.20
N PHE A 320 16.51 -7.37 16.87
CA PHE A 320 16.03 -8.53 16.13
C PHE A 320 16.84 -9.78 16.44
N VAL A 321 18.18 -9.69 16.47
CA VAL A 321 19.04 -10.82 16.85
C VAL A 321 18.71 -11.31 18.26
N LYS A 322 18.51 -10.38 19.21
CA LYS A 322 18.21 -10.71 20.60
C LYS A 322 16.86 -11.40 20.76
N GLU A 323 15.84 -10.95 20.04
CA GLU A 323 14.47 -11.46 20.16
C GLU A 323 14.22 -12.71 19.31
N TRP A 324 14.81 -12.77 18.12
CA TRP A 324 14.49 -13.77 17.10
C TRP A 324 15.62 -14.72 16.76
N GLY A 325 16.88 -14.45 17.15
CA GLY A 325 18.04 -15.28 16.78
C GLY A 325 18.02 -16.72 17.32
N SER A 326 17.12 -17.05 18.25
CA SER A 326 16.88 -18.43 18.68
C SER A 326 15.95 -19.21 17.76
N GLN A 327 15.14 -18.52 16.95
CA GLN A 327 14.14 -19.11 16.05
C GLN A 327 14.48 -18.90 14.58
N ILE A 328 15.13 -17.79 14.22
CA ILE A 328 15.45 -17.40 12.85
C ILE A 328 16.95 -17.53 12.64
N THR A 329 17.33 -18.25 11.60
CA THR A 329 18.71 -18.58 11.24
C THR A 329 19.20 -17.81 10.02
N ASP A 330 18.29 -17.45 9.13
CA ASP A 330 18.58 -16.86 7.84
C ASP A 330 17.56 -15.76 7.52
N ILE A 331 18.03 -14.68 6.89
CA ILE A 331 17.19 -13.63 6.32
C ILE A 331 17.42 -13.54 4.82
N VAL A 332 16.35 -13.57 4.03
CA VAL A 332 16.35 -13.31 2.59
C VAL A 332 15.70 -11.94 2.33
N ASP A 333 16.54 -10.96 2.01
CA ASP A 333 16.11 -9.63 1.59
C ASP A 333 15.80 -9.64 0.08
N ILE A 334 14.52 -9.63 -0.26
CA ILE A 334 14.06 -9.63 -1.66
C ILE A 334 13.93 -8.22 -2.26
N SER A 335 14.28 -7.17 -1.51
CA SER A 335 14.22 -5.80 -2.01
C SER A 335 15.32 -5.51 -3.04
N HIS A 336 15.05 -4.64 -4.00
CA HIS A 336 16.05 -4.26 -5.01
C HIS A 336 17.19 -3.40 -4.44
N GLU A 337 16.85 -2.47 -3.56
CA GLU A 337 17.76 -1.45 -3.05
C GLU A 337 18.59 -2.00 -1.88
N SER A 338 19.70 -1.35 -1.55
CA SER A 338 20.42 -1.67 -0.31
C SER A 338 19.50 -1.48 0.91
N PRO A 339 19.58 -2.37 1.91
CA PRO A 339 18.77 -2.24 3.11
C PRO A 339 19.09 -0.94 3.87
N VAL A 340 18.10 -0.41 4.60
CA VAL A 340 18.25 0.75 5.50
C VAL A 340 18.84 0.37 6.87
N TYR A 341 19.56 -0.75 6.92
CA TYR A 341 20.22 -1.31 8.08
C TYR A 341 21.50 -2.03 7.63
N ASP A 342 22.45 -2.24 8.54
CA ASP A 342 23.69 -2.96 8.24
C ASP A 342 23.53 -4.48 8.47
N PRO A 343 23.54 -5.32 7.42
CA PRO A 343 23.38 -6.77 7.57
C PRO A 343 24.44 -7.42 8.46
N ARG A 344 25.62 -6.81 8.60
CA ARG A 344 26.70 -7.33 9.45
C ARG A 344 26.29 -7.40 10.93
N GLY A 345 25.30 -6.59 11.34
CA GLY A 345 24.71 -6.69 12.68
C GLY A 345 24.01 -8.04 12.91
N LEU A 346 23.32 -8.54 11.89
CA LEU A 346 22.66 -9.85 11.91
C LEU A 346 23.67 -10.99 11.93
N GLU A 347 24.68 -10.91 11.06
CA GLU A 347 25.71 -11.95 10.93
C GLU A 347 26.51 -12.14 12.22
N LYS A 348 26.86 -11.03 12.90
CA LYS A 348 27.47 -11.07 14.24
C LYS A 348 26.59 -11.76 15.28
N GLY A 349 25.27 -11.68 15.10
CA GLY A 349 24.26 -12.36 15.89
C GLY A 349 24.03 -13.82 15.54
N GLY A 350 24.74 -14.35 14.54
CA GLY A 350 24.56 -15.72 14.06
C GLY A 350 23.35 -15.92 13.14
N ILE A 351 22.83 -14.84 12.56
CA ILE A 351 21.78 -14.87 11.53
C ILE A 351 22.44 -14.56 10.18
N ARG A 352 22.37 -15.50 9.23
CA ARG A 352 22.95 -15.31 7.89
C ARG A 352 22.04 -14.40 7.05
N TYR A 353 22.65 -13.55 6.24
CA TYR A 353 21.92 -12.61 5.39
C TYR A 353 22.13 -12.92 3.90
N HIS A 354 21.04 -12.99 3.15
CA HIS A 354 21.00 -13.33 1.73
C HIS A 354 20.25 -12.23 0.97
N LYS A 355 20.89 -11.67 -0.07
CA LYS A 355 20.27 -10.64 -0.93
C LYS A 355 19.75 -11.28 -2.20
N PHE A 356 18.45 -11.14 -2.47
CA PHE A 356 17.79 -11.61 -3.69
C PHE A 356 17.02 -10.46 -4.36
N PRO A 357 17.70 -9.57 -5.10
CA PRO A 357 17.11 -8.31 -5.53
C PRO A 357 16.02 -8.51 -6.60
N THR A 358 14.79 -8.03 -6.31
CA THR A 358 13.65 -8.14 -7.25
C THR A 358 13.15 -6.78 -7.72
N VAL A 359 12.73 -6.67 -8.98
CA VAL A 359 12.24 -5.41 -9.53
C VAL A 359 10.83 -5.09 -9.02
N SER A 360 10.65 -3.85 -8.55
CA SER A 360 9.36 -3.41 -8.04
C SER A 360 8.34 -3.20 -9.15
N LYS A 361 7.07 -3.53 -8.88
CA LYS A 361 5.91 -3.30 -9.77
C LYS A 361 5.91 -4.13 -11.05
N ILE A 362 6.78 -5.13 -11.13
CA ILE A 362 6.76 -6.20 -12.12
C ILE A 362 6.54 -7.48 -11.32
N PRO A 363 5.50 -8.28 -11.60
CA PRO A 363 5.37 -9.60 -10.99
C PRO A 363 6.65 -10.41 -11.24
N PRO A 364 7.17 -11.15 -10.24
CA PRO A 364 8.31 -12.02 -10.47
C PRO A 364 8.04 -13.01 -11.60
N THR A 365 9.04 -13.21 -12.45
CA THR A 365 9.01 -14.19 -13.55
C THR A 365 9.19 -15.61 -13.02
N GLU A 366 8.78 -16.62 -13.80
CA GLU A 366 9.00 -18.03 -13.45
C GLU A 366 10.49 -18.34 -13.17
N SER A 367 11.41 -17.72 -13.92
CA SER A 367 12.84 -17.87 -13.69
C SER A 367 13.30 -17.26 -12.37
N GLU A 368 12.73 -16.12 -11.97
CA GLU A 368 13.00 -15.51 -10.66
C GLU A 368 12.43 -16.37 -9.53
N VAL A 369 11.22 -16.93 -9.71
CA VAL A 369 10.61 -17.87 -8.75
C VAL A 369 11.47 -19.12 -8.60
N ALA A 370 11.88 -19.75 -9.70
CA ALA A 370 12.76 -20.93 -9.67
C ALA A 370 14.11 -20.63 -9.00
N SER A 371 14.67 -19.44 -9.22
CA SER A 371 15.92 -19.01 -8.59
C SER A 371 15.76 -18.77 -7.08
N PHE A 372 14.61 -18.23 -6.66
CA PHE A 372 14.27 -18.07 -5.25
C PHE A 372 14.12 -19.44 -4.57
N ILE A 373 13.40 -20.38 -5.18
CA ILE A 373 13.24 -21.75 -4.67
C ILE A 373 14.62 -22.42 -4.50
N ALA A 374 15.48 -22.33 -5.51
CA ALA A 374 16.83 -22.89 -5.43
C ALA A 374 17.69 -22.26 -4.31
N LEU A 375 17.54 -20.96 -4.06
CA LEU A 375 18.19 -20.29 -2.93
C LEU A 375 17.67 -20.83 -1.60
N ILE A 376 16.36 -21.00 -1.44
CA ILE A 376 15.77 -21.55 -0.22
C ILE A 376 16.25 -22.99 0.02
N ASP A 377 16.23 -23.84 -1.00
CA ASP A 377 16.71 -25.22 -0.90
C ASP A 377 18.17 -25.28 -0.45
N HIS A 378 19.03 -24.44 -1.05
CA HIS A 378 20.43 -24.32 -0.64
C HIS A 378 20.58 -23.87 0.81
N ILE A 379 19.83 -22.84 1.25
CA ILE A 379 19.85 -22.38 2.64
C ILE A 379 19.48 -23.52 3.60
N ARG A 380 18.45 -24.31 3.26
CA ARG A 380 17.98 -25.43 4.08
C ARG A 380 19.01 -26.55 4.16
N GLU A 381 19.71 -26.84 3.08
CA GLU A 381 20.82 -27.80 3.07
C GLU A 381 21.98 -27.35 3.98
N GLU A 382 22.26 -26.04 4.03
CA GLU A 382 23.32 -25.47 4.87
C GLU A 382 22.92 -25.21 6.34
N GLN A 383 21.65 -25.35 6.70
CA GLN A 383 21.20 -25.16 8.07
C GLN A 383 21.68 -26.30 8.97
N THR A 384 22.58 -25.98 9.89
CA THR A 384 23.12 -26.94 10.87
C THR A 384 22.25 -27.06 12.13
N LYS A 385 21.30 -26.13 12.31
CA LYS A 385 20.32 -26.13 13.40
C LYS A 385 18.93 -25.82 12.83
N PRO A 386 17.86 -26.41 13.38
CA PRO A 386 16.50 -26.07 12.96
C PRO A 386 16.22 -24.60 13.25
N GLY A 387 15.75 -23.87 12.24
CA GLY A 387 15.41 -22.45 12.33
C GLY A 387 14.63 -22.00 11.11
N TYR A 388 13.84 -20.94 11.28
CA TYR A 388 13.06 -20.35 10.21
C TYR A 388 13.92 -19.48 9.30
N ILE A 389 13.52 -19.41 8.04
CA ILE A 389 14.03 -18.46 7.06
C ILE A 389 13.09 -17.25 7.03
N ALA A 390 13.57 -16.10 7.46
CA ALA A 390 12.82 -14.86 7.37
C ALA A 390 12.94 -14.26 5.98
N VAL A 391 11.82 -13.91 5.34
CA VAL A 391 11.82 -13.30 4.01
C VAL A 391 11.20 -11.91 4.11
N HIS A 392 11.85 -10.88 3.55
CA HIS A 392 11.32 -9.53 3.61
C HIS A 392 11.47 -8.75 2.31
N CYS A 393 10.42 -7.99 1.98
CA CYS A 393 10.52 -6.85 1.09
C CYS A 393 10.58 -5.57 1.93
N HIS A 394 9.77 -4.55 1.61
CA HIS A 394 9.60 -3.42 2.53
C HIS A 394 8.63 -3.84 3.65
N TYR A 395 7.33 -3.93 3.38
CA TYR A 395 6.33 -4.24 4.42
C TYR A 395 6.14 -5.73 4.75
N GLY A 396 6.72 -6.65 3.98
CA GLY A 396 6.59 -8.09 4.25
C GLY A 396 5.29 -8.75 3.76
N PHE A 397 4.49 -8.07 2.92
CA PHE A 397 3.22 -8.61 2.39
C PHE A 397 3.35 -9.04 0.92
N ASN A 398 2.95 -8.20 -0.04
CA ASN A 398 2.73 -8.60 -1.44
C ASN A 398 3.83 -9.44 -2.09
N ARG A 399 5.08 -8.93 -2.10
CA ARG A 399 6.18 -9.65 -2.76
C ARG A 399 6.70 -10.79 -1.91
N THR A 400 6.74 -10.60 -0.60
CA THR A 400 7.16 -11.64 0.35
C THR A 400 6.24 -12.85 0.26
N GLY A 401 4.93 -12.65 0.33
CA GLY A 401 3.93 -13.72 0.19
C GLY A 401 3.64 -14.16 -1.25
N PHE A 402 4.28 -13.58 -2.26
CA PHE A 402 4.29 -14.15 -3.61
C PHE A 402 5.40 -15.19 -3.75
N PHE A 403 6.54 -14.96 -3.09
CA PHE A 403 7.70 -15.86 -3.13
C PHE A 403 7.62 -16.99 -2.11
N ILE A 404 7.06 -16.71 -0.92
CA ILE A 404 6.61 -17.74 0.03
C ILE A 404 5.36 -18.39 -0.55
#